data_AF-A0A240TYV5-F1
#
_entry.id   AF-A0A240TYV5-F1
#
_cell.length_a   1.000
_cell.length_b   1.000
_cell.length_c   1.000
_cell.angle_alpha   90.00
_cell.angle_beta   90.00
_cell.angle_gamma   90.00
#
_symmetry.space_group_name_H-M   'P 1'
#
loop_
_entity.id
_entity.type
_entity.pdbx_description
1 polymer ?
#
loop_
_entity_poly.entity_id
_entity_poly.type
_entity_poly.pdbx_seq_one_letter_code
_entity_poly.pdbx_strand_id
1 'polypeptide(L)'
;MNRAAAPYKTKQAGISLLEVLAALVILSIGASVAFTWFGQSITAMGRLKDEEASLLARNEVLEYLRAINPVEQPAGEIEMPGYRLSWTSRPIRDVVRTLTTLGTPSRYEVSLHELDVQLIHSTDNTPWTHFQLQLAGYRLVAPSSASSIFGTPGAGTSP
;
A
#
# COMPACT_ATOMS: atom_id res chain seq x y z
N MET A 1 -61.58 34.24 64.03
CA MET A 1 -61.46 35.05 62.79
C MET A 1 -60.72 34.22 61.75
N ASN A 2 -61.45 33.50 60.88
CA ASN A 2 -60.84 32.59 59.88
C ASN A 2 -60.58 33.36 58.57
N ARG A 3 -59.31 33.39 58.12
CA ARG A 3 -58.95 33.85 56.77
C ARG A 3 -58.95 32.64 55.84
N ALA A 4 -59.87 32.63 54.88
CA ALA A 4 -59.87 31.67 53.79
C ALA A 4 -58.63 31.90 52.92
N ALA A 5 -57.78 30.87 52.80
CA ALA A 5 -56.70 30.85 51.82
C ALA A 5 -57.31 30.68 50.43
N ALA A 6 -57.08 31.65 49.54
CA ALA A 6 -57.55 31.56 48.16
C ALA A 6 -56.79 30.44 47.42
N PRO A 7 -57.49 29.59 46.64
CA PRO A 7 -56.83 28.55 45.85
C PRO A 7 -56.01 29.20 44.74
N TYR A 8 -54.71 28.91 44.69
CA TYR A 8 -53.87 29.27 43.55
C TYR A 8 -54.34 28.47 42.33
N LYS A 9 -55.02 29.14 41.40
CA LYS A 9 -55.40 28.59 40.11
C LYS A 9 -54.12 28.39 39.28
N THR A 10 -53.57 27.20 39.29
CA THR A 10 -52.53 26.80 38.35
C THR A 10 -53.14 26.82 36.95
N LYS A 11 -52.75 27.81 36.13
CA LYS A 11 -53.13 27.87 34.72
C LYS A 11 -52.41 26.72 34.02
N GLN A 12 -53.14 25.65 33.75
CA GLN A 12 -52.70 24.59 32.86
C GLN A 12 -52.70 25.17 31.44
N ALA A 13 -51.53 25.60 30.98
CA ALA A 13 -51.35 26.06 29.60
C ALA A 13 -51.37 24.82 28.69
N GLY A 14 -52.43 24.69 27.88
CA GLY A 14 -52.44 23.73 26.78
C GLY A 14 -51.39 24.13 25.75
N ILE A 15 -50.72 23.15 25.15
CA ILE A 15 -49.73 23.39 24.09
C ILE A 15 -50.44 24.10 22.93
N SER A 16 -49.98 25.29 22.59
CA SER A 16 -50.53 26.06 21.47
C SER A 16 -50.17 25.41 20.13
N LEU A 17 -51.06 25.47 19.14
CA LEU A 17 -50.78 25.00 17.77
C LEU A 17 -49.51 25.65 17.19
N LEU A 18 -49.31 26.95 17.49
CA LEU A 18 -48.12 27.70 17.09
C LEU A 18 -46.84 27.10 17.70
N GLU A 19 -46.93 26.61 18.93
CA GLU A 19 -45.81 26.07 19.67
C GLU A 19 -45.41 24.68 19.17
N VAL A 20 -46.38 23.85 18.81
CA VAL A 20 -46.12 22.57 18.11
C VAL A 20 -45.41 22.84 16.78
N LEU A 21 -45.85 23.85 16.03
CA LEU A 21 -45.22 24.21 14.76
C LEU A 21 -43.80 24.72 14.97
N ALA A 22 -43.59 25.62 15.93
CA ALA A 22 -42.26 26.12 16.29
C ALA A 22 -41.33 24.96 16.73
N ALA A 23 -41.82 24.05 17.57
CA ALA A 23 -41.07 22.88 18.00
C ALA A 23 -40.70 21.95 16.83
N LEU A 24 -41.63 21.71 15.89
CA LEU A 24 -41.35 20.95 14.66
C LEU A 24 -40.31 21.62 13.79
N VAL A 25 -40.34 22.94 13.64
CA VAL A 25 -39.33 23.69 12.87
C VAL A 25 -37.95 23.58 13.53
N ILE A 26 -37.87 23.80 14.83
CA ILE A 26 -36.61 23.69 15.59
C ILE A 26 -36.08 22.26 15.52
N LEU A 27 -36.95 21.27 15.71
CA LEU A 27 -36.61 19.85 15.59
C LEU A 27 -36.09 19.52 14.19
N SER A 28 -36.74 20.05 13.14
CA SER A 28 -36.34 19.82 11.76
C SER A 28 -34.96 20.38 11.47
N ILE A 29 -34.68 21.60 11.94
CA ILE A 29 -33.35 22.21 11.82
C ILE A 29 -32.30 21.36 12.55
N GLY A 30 -32.59 20.94 13.78
CA GLY A 30 -31.70 20.06 14.55
C GLY A 30 -31.44 18.72 13.85
N ALA A 31 -32.47 18.10 13.29
CA ALA A 31 -32.36 16.86 12.53
C ALA A 31 -31.49 17.04 11.28
N SER A 32 -31.64 18.14 10.54
CA SER A 32 -30.78 18.42 9.37
C SER A 32 -29.31 18.55 9.73
N VAL A 33 -28.97 19.18 10.86
CA VAL A 33 -27.59 19.29 11.34
C VAL A 33 -27.04 17.90 11.71
N ALA A 34 -27.82 17.10 12.44
CA ALA A 34 -27.43 15.75 12.81
C ALA A 34 -27.19 14.84 11.58
N PHE A 35 -28.07 14.91 10.58
CA PHE A 35 -27.89 14.17 9.32
C PHE A 35 -26.63 14.62 8.57
N THR A 36 -26.35 15.92 8.54
CA THR A 36 -25.13 16.44 7.91
C THR A 36 -23.88 15.89 8.58
N TRP A 37 -23.83 15.91 9.92
CA TRP A 37 -22.71 15.37 10.68
C TRP A 37 -22.56 13.85 10.55
N PHE A 38 -23.68 13.13 10.48
CA PHE A 38 -23.66 11.69 10.22
C PHE A 38 -23.10 11.37 8.83
N GLY A 39 -23.48 12.14 7.81
CA GLY A 39 -22.90 12.06 6.47
C GLY A 39 -21.39 12.27 6.49
N GLN A 40 -20.90 13.29 7.21
CA GLN A 40 -19.47 13.53 7.38
C GLN A 40 -18.74 12.36 8.04
N SER A 41 -19.35 11.75 9.07
CA SER A 41 -18.78 10.58 9.76
C SER A 41 -18.65 9.36 8.84
N ILE A 42 -19.65 9.11 7.99
CA ILE A 42 -19.60 8.03 7.01
C ILE A 42 -18.51 8.28 5.97
N THR A 43 -18.41 9.50 5.44
CA THR A 43 -17.36 9.84 4.46
C THR A 43 -15.96 9.69 5.07
N ALA A 44 -15.75 10.11 6.32
CA ALA A 44 -14.49 9.93 7.01
C ALA A 44 -14.11 8.44 7.16
N MET A 45 -15.08 7.60 7.53
CA MET A 45 -14.89 6.14 7.62
C MET A 45 -14.53 5.53 6.26
N GLY A 46 -15.18 5.97 5.17
CA GLY A 46 -14.88 5.50 3.81
C GLY A 46 -13.43 5.79 3.43
N ARG A 47 -12.97 7.04 3.64
CA ARG A 47 -11.59 7.43 3.36
C ARG A 47 -10.57 6.62 4.15
N LEU A 48 -10.86 6.33 5.42
CA LEU A 48 -9.99 5.53 6.25
C LEU A 48 -9.85 4.10 5.73
N LYS A 49 -10.95 3.49 5.26
CA LYS A 49 -10.93 2.16 4.65
C LYS A 49 -10.14 2.12 3.35
N ASP A 50 -10.28 3.15 2.51
CA ASP A 50 -9.53 3.25 1.25
C ASP A 50 -8.02 3.38 1.52
N GLU A 51 -7.66 4.13 2.56
CA GLU A 51 -6.26 4.28 2.98
C GLU A 51 -5.69 2.97 3.54
N GLU A 52 -6.44 2.26 4.40
CA GLU A 52 -6.06 0.95 4.91
C GLU A 52 -5.86 -0.08 3.78
N ALA A 53 -6.78 -0.12 2.82
CA ALA A 53 -6.67 -1.00 1.65
C ALA A 53 -5.41 -0.69 0.82
N SER A 54 -5.06 0.59 0.66
CA SER A 54 -3.85 0.99 -0.05
C SER A 54 -2.56 0.55 0.66
N LEU A 55 -2.55 0.57 2.00
CA LEU A 55 -1.41 0.12 2.80
C LEU A 55 -1.22 -1.39 2.73
N LEU A 56 -2.32 -2.15 2.78
CA LEU A 56 -2.29 -3.60 2.62
C LEU A 56 -1.78 -4.01 1.23
N ALA A 57 -2.31 -3.39 0.16
CA ALA A 57 -1.87 -3.64 -1.21
C ALA A 57 -0.39 -3.29 -1.39
N ARG A 58 0.07 -2.16 -0.83
CA ARG A 58 1.49 -1.79 -0.84
C ARG A 58 2.35 -2.85 -0.16
N ASN A 59 1.94 -3.37 0.99
CA ASN A 59 2.71 -4.38 1.70
C ASN A 59 2.83 -5.68 0.91
N GLU A 60 1.73 -6.13 0.30
CA GLU A 60 1.69 -7.30 -0.58
C GLU A 60 2.63 -7.14 -1.79
N VAL A 61 2.56 -5.98 -2.47
CA VAL A 61 3.45 -5.66 -3.60
C VAL A 61 4.92 -5.61 -3.18
N LEU A 62 5.23 -5.04 -2.01
CA LEU A 62 6.59 -5.00 -1.49
C LEU A 62 7.14 -6.41 -1.25
N GLU A 63 6.33 -7.32 -0.73
CA GLU A 63 6.71 -8.72 -0.52
C GLU A 63 6.96 -9.43 -1.86
N TYR A 64 6.09 -9.21 -2.84
CA TYR A 64 6.24 -9.75 -4.20
C TYR A 64 7.51 -9.25 -4.89
N LEU A 65 7.74 -7.92 -4.92
CA LEU A 65 8.89 -7.33 -5.60
C LEU A 65 10.22 -7.72 -4.94
N ARG A 66 10.25 -7.95 -3.62
CA ARG A 66 11.45 -8.45 -2.91
C ARG A 66 11.90 -9.83 -3.38
N ALA A 67 10.99 -10.64 -3.92
CA ALA A 67 11.32 -11.95 -4.47
C ALA A 67 11.90 -11.89 -5.90
N ILE A 68 11.79 -10.73 -6.58
CA ILE A 68 12.25 -10.55 -7.95
C ILE A 68 13.71 -10.08 -7.97
N ASN A 69 14.50 -10.66 -8.88
CA ASN A 69 15.84 -10.15 -9.18
C ASN A 69 15.75 -8.99 -10.20
N PRO A 70 16.04 -7.73 -9.79
CA PRO A 70 15.88 -6.56 -10.65
C PRO A 70 16.87 -6.49 -11.82
N VAL A 71 17.91 -7.33 -11.83
CA VAL A 71 18.88 -7.46 -12.93
C VAL A 71 18.38 -8.39 -14.03
N GLU A 72 17.54 -9.37 -13.67
CA GLU A 72 16.95 -10.32 -14.62
C GLU A 72 15.60 -9.83 -15.14
N GLN A 73 14.81 -9.16 -14.29
CA GLN A 73 13.48 -8.66 -14.62
C GLN A 73 13.40 -7.14 -14.36
N PRO A 74 13.93 -6.31 -15.27
CA PRO A 74 13.99 -4.87 -15.06
C PRO A 74 12.63 -4.17 -15.20
N ALA A 75 11.67 -4.76 -15.89
CA ALA A 75 10.32 -4.22 -15.98
C ALA A 75 9.31 -5.36 -16.07
N GLY A 76 8.09 -5.10 -15.63
CA GLY A 76 7.01 -6.07 -15.70
C GLY A 76 5.67 -5.46 -15.32
N GLU A 77 4.63 -6.22 -15.61
CA GLU A 77 3.25 -5.91 -15.30
C GLU A 77 2.59 -7.20 -14.80
N ILE A 78 1.85 -7.12 -13.71
CA ILE A 78 1.12 -8.26 -13.14
C ILE A 78 -0.26 -7.79 -12.68
N GLU A 79 -1.27 -8.61 -12.96
CA GLU A 79 -2.63 -8.38 -12.51
C GLU A 79 -2.86 -9.11 -11.18
N MET A 80 -3.20 -8.33 -10.15
CA MET A 80 -3.52 -8.82 -8.81
C MET A 80 -5.03 -8.63 -8.56
N PRO A 81 -5.61 -9.29 -7.55
CA PRO A 81 -7.03 -9.11 -7.24
C PRO A 81 -7.36 -7.64 -6.93
N GLY A 82 -8.05 -6.97 -7.84
CA GLY A 82 -8.53 -5.59 -7.70
C GLY A 82 -7.62 -4.50 -8.26
N TYR A 83 -6.33 -4.77 -8.48
CA TYR A 83 -5.38 -3.77 -8.98
C TYR A 83 -4.31 -4.40 -9.89
N ARG A 84 -3.76 -3.58 -10.76
CA ARG A 84 -2.65 -3.92 -11.63
C ARG A 84 -1.38 -3.25 -11.14
N LEU A 85 -0.33 -4.05 -11.01
CA LEU A 85 1.00 -3.63 -10.63
C LEU A 85 1.86 -3.50 -11.88
N SER A 86 2.55 -2.37 -12.04
CA SER A 86 3.62 -2.22 -13.02
C SER A 86 4.88 -1.67 -12.35
N TRP A 87 6.05 -2.13 -12.80
CA TRP A 87 7.32 -1.64 -12.26
C TRP A 87 8.37 -1.43 -13.35
N THR A 88 9.32 -0.55 -13.07
CA THR A 88 10.51 -0.32 -13.89
C THR A 88 11.73 -0.11 -13.00
N SER A 89 12.82 -0.81 -13.30
CA SER A 89 14.07 -0.85 -12.55
C SER A 89 15.12 0.02 -13.23
N ARG A 90 15.86 0.80 -12.44
CA ARG A 90 16.97 1.65 -12.87
C ARG A 90 18.18 1.43 -11.96
N PRO A 91 19.39 1.23 -12.50
CA PRO A 91 20.59 1.06 -11.68
C PRO A 91 20.96 2.40 -11.00
N ILE A 92 21.19 2.37 -9.69
CA ILE A 92 21.60 3.55 -8.90
C ILE A 92 23.13 3.71 -8.86
N ARG A 93 23.86 2.58 -8.91
CA ARG A 93 25.33 2.54 -8.87
C ARG A 93 25.90 1.56 -9.88
N ASP A 94 27.14 1.82 -10.28
CA ASP A 94 27.94 0.88 -11.06
C ASP A 94 28.11 -0.46 -10.34
N VAL A 95 28.15 -1.53 -11.15
CA VAL A 95 28.23 -2.92 -10.69
C VAL A 95 29.52 -3.13 -9.89
N VAL A 96 29.40 -3.64 -8.66
CA VAL A 96 30.55 -3.95 -7.82
C VAL A 96 30.79 -5.45 -7.84
N ARG A 97 31.98 -5.85 -8.28
CA ARG A 97 32.43 -7.25 -8.13
C ARG A 97 32.83 -7.47 -6.67
N THR A 98 32.11 -8.36 -6.00
CA THR A 98 32.38 -8.67 -4.59
C THR A 98 33.72 -9.42 -4.46
N LEU A 99 34.38 -9.30 -3.31
CA LEU A 99 35.58 -10.09 -2.97
C LEU A 99 35.17 -11.21 -2.01
N THR A 100 35.74 -12.39 -2.16
CA THR A 100 35.60 -13.47 -1.18
C THR A 100 36.43 -13.15 0.07
N THR A 101 36.19 -13.86 1.19
CA THR A 101 36.95 -13.71 2.45
C THR A 101 38.46 -13.93 2.29
N LEU A 102 38.89 -14.55 1.18
CA LEU A 102 40.28 -14.83 0.83
C LEU A 102 40.87 -13.80 -0.15
N GLY A 103 40.18 -12.69 -0.42
CA GLY A 103 40.64 -11.63 -1.33
C GLY A 103 40.54 -11.97 -2.82
N THR A 104 39.88 -13.08 -3.17
CA THR A 104 39.68 -13.51 -4.56
C THR A 104 38.44 -12.83 -5.15
N PRO A 105 38.42 -12.42 -6.44
CA PRO A 105 37.21 -11.92 -7.07
C PRO A 105 36.08 -12.95 -6.97
N SER A 106 34.94 -12.52 -6.42
CA SER A 106 33.74 -13.34 -6.32
C SER A 106 33.17 -13.63 -7.71
N ARG A 107 32.47 -14.76 -7.81
CA ARG A 107 31.77 -15.18 -9.03
C ARG A 107 30.47 -14.38 -9.26
N TYR A 108 30.08 -13.58 -8.28
CA TYR A 108 28.86 -12.79 -8.27
C TYR A 108 29.16 -11.29 -8.34
N GLU A 109 28.48 -10.64 -9.27
CA GLU A 109 28.38 -9.20 -9.35
C GLU A 109 27.06 -8.77 -8.72
N VAL A 110 27.13 -7.72 -7.87
CA VAL A 110 25.97 -7.17 -7.17
C VAL A 110 25.82 -5.72 -7.60
N SER A 111 24.58 -5.32 -7.89
CA SER A 111 24.22 -3.94 -8.23
C SER A 111 23.00 -3.50 -7.44
N LEU A 112 22.93 -2.21 -7.11
CA LEU A 112 21.75 -1.63 -6.45
C LEU A 112 20.84 -0.99 -7.50
N HIS A 113 19.57 -1.38 -7.48
CA HIS A 113 18.56 -0.92 -8.42
C HIS A 113 17.43 -0.22 -7.66
N GLU A 114 16.91 0.84 -8.25
CA GLU A 114 15.68 1.51 -7.83
C GLU A 114 14.54 1.08 -8.74
N LEU A 115 13.45 0.61 -8.15
CA LEU A 115 12.23 0.23 -8.83
C LEU A 115 11.22 1.36 -8.64
N ASP A 116 10.80 1.97 -9.74
CA ASP A 116 9.62 2.82 -9.82
C ASP A 116 8.40 1.92 -9.97
N VAL A 117 7.49 1.96 -8.98
CA VAL A 117 6.33 1.07 -8.88
C VAL A 117 5.04 1.87 -8.98
N GLN A 118 4.10 1.39 -9.79
CA GLN A 118 2.79 1.99 -9.99
C GLN A 118 1.70 0.95 -9.78
N LEU A 119 0.70 1.29 -8.97
CA LEU A 119 -0.52 0.50 -8.79
C LEU A 119 -1.68 1.25 -9.42
N ILE A 120 -2.42 0.56 -10.27
CA ILE A 120 -3.58 1.08 -11.00
C ILE A 120 -4.79 0.22 -10.62
N HIS A 121 -5.92 0.81 -10.27
CA HIS A 121 -7.15 0.05 -10.03
C HIS A 121 -7.58 -0.67 -11.32
N SER A 122 -7.88 -1.97 -11.23
CA SER A 122 -8.19 -2.77 -12.42
C SER A 122 -9.56 -2.43 -13.02
N THR A 123 -10.50 -1.92 -12.21
CA THR A 123 -11.88 -1.64 -12.63
C THR A 123 -12.03 -0.36 -13.46
N ASP A 124 -11.35 0.72 -13.06
CA ASP A 124 -11.50 2.06 -13.62
C ASP A 124 -10.20 2.60 -14.25
N ASN A 125 -9.11 1.81 -14.17
CA ASN A 125 -7.78 2.16 -14.67
C ASN A 125 -7.24 3.47 -14.07
N THR A 126 -7.70 3.83 -12.87
CA THR A 126 -7.27 5.05 -12.17
C THR A 126 -5.98 4.75 -11.37
N PRO A 127 -4.96 5.63 -11.41
CA PRO A 127 -3.75 5.43 -10.60
C PRO A 127 -4.11 5.46 -9.11
N TRP A 128 -3.79 4.39 -8.39
CA TRP A 128 -4.10 4.26 -6.97
C TRP A 128 -2.96 4.78 -6.10
N THR A 129 -1.74 4.30 -6.35
CA THR A 129 -0.56 4.74 -5.60
C THR A 129 0.72 4.55 -6.42
N HIS A 130 1.74 5.33 -6.09
CA HIS A 130 3.07 5.26 -6.68
C HIS A 130 4.13 5.27 -5.58
N PHE A 131 5.17 4.47 -5.70
CA PHE A 131 6.27 4.49 -4.75
C PHE A 131 7.55 3.94 -5.37
N GLN A 132 8.66 4.19 -4.69
CA GLN A 132 9.99 3.73 -5.08
C GLN A 132 10.49 2.69 -4.08
N LEU A 133 11.17 1.66 -4.58
CA LEU A 133 11.78 0.60 -3.80
C LEU A 133 13.21 0.35 -4.26
N GLN A 134 14.16 0.26 -3.33
CA GLN A 134 15.54 -0.11 -3.66
C GLN A 134 15.77 -1.60 -3.41
N LEU A 135 16.25 -2.31 -4.43
CA LEU A 135 16.55 -3.74 -4.39
C LEU A 135 17.97 -4.01 -4.89
N ALA A 136 18.65 -4.95 -4.23
CA ALA A 136 19.93 -5.47 -4.72
C ALA A 136 19.66 -6.54 -5.78
N GLY A 137 20.25 -6.35 -6.97
CA GLY A 137 20.30 -7.38 -8.00
C GLY A 137 21.62 -8.13 -7.96
N TYR A 138 21.60 -9.38 -8.43
CA TYR A 138 22.78 -10.21 -8.51
C TYR A 138 22.89 -10.87 -9.89
N ARG A 139 24.11 -11.05 -10.37
CA ARG A 139 24.40 -11.76 -11.63
C ARG A 139 25.63 -12.66 -11.45
N LEU A 140 25.55 -13.89 -11.96
CA LEU A 140 26.69 -14.81 -12.04
C LEU A 140 27.50 -14.48 -13.30
N VAL A 141 28.81 -14.24 -13.15
CA VAL A 141 29.64 -13.71 -14.27
C VAL A 141 30.73 -14.69 -14.74
N ALA A 142 30.96 -15.80 -14.04
CA ALA A 142 31.93 -16.80 -14.47
C ALA A 142 31.34 -18.23 -14.49
N PRO A 143 31.22 -18.88 -15.67
CA PRO A 143 31.17 -20.34 -15.71
C PRO A 143 32.49 -20.87 -15.15
N SER A 144 32.43 -21.94 -14.37
CA SER A 144 33.65 -22.66 -13.96
C SER A 144 34.42 -23.02 -15.24
N SER A 145 35.60 -22.45 -15.42
CA SER A 145 36.61 -23.10 -16.24
C SER A 145 36.88 -24.44 -15.57
N ALA A 146 36.21 -25.48 -16.07
CA ALA A 146 36.56 -26.86 -15.82
C ALA A 146 37.91 -27.10 -16.51
N SER A 147 38.97 -26.55 -15.94
CA SER A 147 40.31 -27.03 -16.20
C SER A 147 40.36 -28.42 -15.62
N SER A 148 40.18 -29.42 -16.49
CA SER A 148 40.26 -30.85 -16.19
C SER A 148 41.41 -31.13 -15.23
N ILE A 149 41.09 -31.45 -13.98
CA ILE A 149 42.06 -31.88 -12.95
C ILE A 149 42.49 -33.33 -13.21
N PHE A 150 41.73 -34.07 -14.02
CA PHE A 150 42.13 -35.37 -14.51
C PHE A 150 42.94 -35.22 -15.80
N GLY A 151 44.23 -35.53 -15.67
CA GLY A 151 45.21 -35.44 -16.73
C GLY A 151 44.83 -36.25 -17.97
N THR A 152 45.27 -35.73 -19.11
CA THR A 152 45.35 -36.45 -20.38
C THR A 152 46.22 -37.71 -20.14
N PRO A 153 45.71 -38.93 -20.34
CA PRO A 153 46.61 -40.09 -20.41
C PRO A 153 47.48 -39.86 -21.64
N GLY A 154 48.78 -39.72 -21.42
CA GLY A 154 49.75 -39.60 -22.50
C GLY A 154 49.56 -40.73 -23.50
N ALA A 155 49.38 -40.36 -24.76
CA ALA A 155 49.50 -41.28 -25.88
C ALA A 155 50.94 -41.80 -25.89
N GLY A 156 51.16 -42.94 -25.23
CA GLY A 156 52.38 -43.72 -25.35
C GLY A 156 52.43 -44.34 -26.73
N THR A 157 53.18 -43.71 -27.64
CA THR A 157 53.74 -44.39 -28.80
C THR A 157 54.71 -45.46 -28.32
N SER A 158 54.46 -46.71 -28.69
CA SER A 158 55.41 -47.81 -28.55
C SER A 158 55.63 -48.47 -29.93
N PRO A 159 56.81 -49.05 -30.14
CA PRO A 159 57.52 -49.14 -31.43
C PRO A 159 57.02 -50.22 -32.40
#